data_AF-A0A383V952-F1
#
_entry.id   AF-A0A383V952-F1
#
_cell.length_a   1.000
_cell.length_b   1.000
_cell.length_c   1.000
_cell.angle_alpha   90.00
_cell.angle_beta   90.00
_cell.angle_gamma   90.00
#
_symmetry.space_group_name_H-M   'P 1'
#
loop_
_entity.id
_entity.type
_entity.pdbx_description
1 polymer ?
#
loop_
_entity_poly.entity_id
_entity_poly.type
_entity_poly.pdbx_seq_one_letter_code
_entity_poly.pdbx_strand_id
1 'polypeptide(L)'
;MELQQARDDCQRHKCKVHQKVEQLQHQRQQQLAPSRLYLPPPWQPAVFKQPTPQFMVLAAEGCSFVALHDSRLQFTPQRWTYGPADCRGAWPPLWACMRTYTTAAQAMAAASSQRGSSNAKGARVLARVLVKGRGYTHADSGCVAVPSLLFNAVLEYVPQTPKERLMAVDYGCGGLQAGAAV
;
A
#
# COMPACT_ATOMS: atom_id res chain seq x y z
N MET A 1 -29.35 27.77 -10.85
CA MET A 1 -29.15 27.24 -9.48
C MET A 1 -29.41 25.74 -9.39
N GLU A 2 -30.48 25.19 -9.98
CA GLU A 2 -30.83 23.76 -9.85
C GLU A 2 -29.78 22.77 -10.36
N LEU A 3 -29.05 23.09 -11.43
CA LEU A 3 -27.98 22.24 -11.97
C LEU A 3 -26.78 22.09 -11.02
N GLN A 4 -26.51 23.11 -10.20
CA GLN A 4 -25.41 23.07 -9.22
C GLN A 4 -25.81 22.21 -8.03
N GLN A 5 -27.05 22.36 -7.55
CA GLN A 5 -27.63 21.56 -6.47
C GLN A 5 -27.63 20.05 -6.81
N ALA A 6 -28.04 19.69 -8.03
CA ALA A 6 -28.06 18.30 -8.50
C ALA A 6 -26.65 17.68 -8.60
N ARG A 7 -25.63 18.48 -8.95
CA ARG A 7 -24.22 18.03 -8.96
C ARG A 7 -23.71 17.77 -7.55
N ASP A 8 -23.98 18.69 -6.63
CA ASP A 8 -23.58 18.56 -5.22
C ASP A 8 -24.24 17.35 -4.54
N ASP A 9 -25.50 17.07 -4.86
CA ASP A 9 -26.22 15.90 -4.35
C ASP A 9 -25.70 14.59 -4.94
N CYS A 10 -25.39 14.55 -6.23
CA CYS A 10 -24.72 13.41 -6.86
C CYS A 10 -23.35 13.14 -6.23
N GLN A 11 -22.59 14.19 -5.92
CA GLN A 11 -21.28 14.09 -5.30
C GLN A 11 -21.39 13.62 -3.84
N ARG A 12 -22.35 14.14 -3.07
CA ARG A 12 -22.67 13.65 -1.71
C ARG A 12 -23.09 12.18 -1.72
N HIS A 13 -23.91 11.77 -2.69
CA HIS A 13 -24.32 10.38 -2.83
C HIS A 13 -23.13 9.46 -3.14
N LYS A 14 -22.25 9.84 -4.08
CA LYS A 14 -21.01 9.11 -4.39
C LYS A 14 -20.11 8.96 -3.16
N CYS A 15 -19.93 10.01 -2.38
CA CYS A 15 -19.15 9.95 -1.13
C CYS A 15 -19.78 8.98 -0.12
N LYS A 16 -21.10 9.02 0.08
CA LYS A 16 -21.81 8.10 0.99
C LYS A 16 -21.68 6.64 0.55
N VAL A 17 -21.84 6.36 -0.74
CA VAL A 17 -21.67 5.00 -1.29
C VAL A 17 -20.23 4.53 -1.08
N HIS A 18 -19.26 5.40 -1.35
CA HIS A 18 -17.85 5.08 -1.16
C HIS A 18 -17.53 4.71 0.30
N GLN A 19 -17.99 5.55 1.25
CA GLN A 19 -17.81 5.32 2.68
C GLN A 19 -18.47 4.02 3.14
N LYS A 20 -19.65 3.68 2.59
CA LYS A 20 -20.36 2.44 2.90
C LYS A 20 -19.62 1.21 2.33
N VAL A 21 -19.02 1.31 1.15
CA VAL A 21 -18.18 0.24 0.58
C VAL A 21 -16.93 0.02 1.43
N GLU A 22 -16.24 1.09 1.84
CA GLU A 22 -15.08 1.01 2.74
C GLU A 22 -15.47 0.34 4.08
N GLN A 23 -16.61 0.72 4.66
CA GLN A 23 -17.12 0.10 5.89
C GLN A 23 -17.43 -1.40 5.72
N LEU A 24 -18.09 -1.79 4.63
CA LEU A 24 -18.41 -3.20 4.35
C LEU A 24 -17.15 -4.04 4.10
N GLN A 25 -16.16 -3.48 3.41
CA GLN A 25 -14.86 -4.13 3.22
C GLN A 25 -14.14 -4.31 4.56
N HIS A 26 -14.14 -3.27 5.41
CA HIS A 26 -13.59 -3.36 6.75
C HIS A 26 -14.30 -4.43 7.59
N GLN A 27 -15.63 -4.48 7.54
CA GLN A 27 -16.42 -5.46 8.27
C GLN A 27 -16.15 -6.90 7.78
N ARG A 28 -16.06 -7.12 6.46
CA ARG A 28 -15.68 -8.43 5.89
C ARG A 28 -14.28 -8.87 6.34
N GLN A 29 -13.31 -7.97 6.36
CA GLN A 29 -11.95 -8.27 6.83
C GLN A 29 -11.92 -8.64 8.32
N GLN A 30 -12.80 -8.04 9.13
CA GLN A 30 -12.95 -8.39 10.55
C GLN A 30 -13.66 -9.73 10.77
N GLN A 31 -14.67 -10.05 9.94
CA GLN A 31 -15.47 -11.28 10.03
C GLN A 31 -14.77 -12.53 9.49
N LEU A 32 -13.75 -12.37 8.65
CA LEU A 32 -12.79 -13.43 8.34
C LEU A 32 -11.93 -13.71 9.59
N ALA A 33 -12.55 -14.31 10.61
CA ALA A 33 -11.86 -14.94 11.71
C ALA A 33 -11.05 -16.11 11.13
N PRO A 34 -9.78 -16.29 11.53
CA PRO A 34 -8.97 -17.40 11.04
C PRO A 34 -9.43 -18.67 11.76
N SER A 35 -10.48 -19.31 11.26
CA SER A 35 -10.75 -20.71 11.57
C SER A 35 -9.63 -21.55 10.98
N ARG A 36 -8.54 -21.74 11.75
CA ARG A 36 -7.46 -22.70 11.50
C ARG A 36 -6.85 -22.65 10.09
N LEU A 37 -6.51 -21.45 9.61
CA LEU A 37 -5.62 -21.34 8.44
C LEU A 37 -4.21 -21.74 8.88
N TYR A 38 -3.68 -22.82 8.32
CA TYR A 38 -2.27 -23.18 8.47
C TYR A 38 -1.45 -21.98 7.99
N LEU A 39 -0.62 -21.40 8.86
CA LEU A 39 0.35 -20.42 8.44
C LEU A 39 1.67 -21.14 8.16
N PRO A 40 2.26 -20.98 6.98
CA PRO A 40 3.58 -21.54 6.74
C PRO A 40 4.55 -20.89 7.73
N PRO A 41 5.29 -21.66 8.54
CA PRO A 41 6.39 -21.11 9.32
C PRO A 41 7.34 -20.34 8.39
N PRO A 42 7.88 -19.19 8.81
CA PRO A 42 7.82 -18.58 10.15
C PRO A 42 6.77 -17.47 10.28
N TRP A 43 5.67 -17.52 9.53
CA TRP A 43 4.61 -16.50 9.61
C TRP A 43 3.75 -16.64 10.85
N GLN A 44 3.40 -15.50 11.45
CA GLN A 44 2.56 -15.42 12.64
C GLN A 44 1.43 -14.40 12.45
N PRO A 45 0.25 -14.64 13.01
CA PRO A 45 -0.83 -13.65 13.01
C PRO A 45 -0.45 -12.44 13.88
N ALA A 46 -0.79 -11.25 13.41
CA ALA A 46 -0.53 -9.98 14.08
C ALA A 46 -1.78 -9.09 14.11
N VAL A 47 -1.91 -8.27 15.15
CA VAL A 47 -3.00 -7.28 15.28
C VAL A 47 -2.42 -5.91 15.65
N PHE A 48 -2.50 -4.98 14.70
CA PHE A 48 -2.07 -3.60 14.83
C PHE A 48 -3.22 -2.75 15.38
N LYS A 49 -3.31 -2.64 16.71
CA LYS A 49 -4.39 -1.92 17.40
C LYS A 49 -4.37 -0.41 17.08
N GLN A 50 -3.18 0.16 16.90
CA GLN A 50 -2.96 1.56 16.53
C GLN A 50 -2.26 1.64 15.17
N PRO A 51 -2.43 2.75 14.42
CA PRO A 51 -1.68 2.99 13.19
C PRO A 51 -0.17 2.87 13.47
N THR A 52 0.44 1.83 12.92
CA THR A 52 1.85 1.50 13.16
C THR A 52 2.66 1.87 11.91
N PRO A 53 3.74 2.66 12.02
CA PRO A 53 4.56 3.00 10.87
C PRO A 53 5.28 1.76 10.33
N GLN A 54 5.29 1.63 9.02
CA GLN A 54 5.98 0.61 8.25
C GLN A 54 6.54 1.25 6.97
N PHE A 55 7.36 0.50 6.25
CA PHE A 55 8.02 0.93 5.03
C PHE A 55 7.62 0.02 3.86
N MET A 56 7.45 0.61 2.69
CA MET A 56 7.13 -0.12 1.47
C MET A 56 7.81 0.58 0.30
N VAL A 57 8.26 -0.19 -0.69
CA VAL A 57 8.72 0.39 -1.95
C VAL A 57 7.59 0.30 -2.96
N LEU A 58 7.30 1.42 -3.62
CA LEU A 58 6.26 1.56 -4.63
C LEU A 58 6.89 1.93 -5.97
N ALA A 59 6.16 1.74 -7.06
CA ALA A 59 6.51 2.35 -8.34
C ALA A 59 5.73 3.65 -8.53
N ALA A 60 6.41 4.72 -8.91
CA ALA A 60 5.84 5.95 -9.38
C ALA A 60 5.57 5.83 -10.89
N GLU A 61 4.31 5.70 -11.26
CA GLU A 61 3.87 5.64 -12.65
C GLU A 61 3.03 6.89 -12.97
N GLY A 62 3.66 7.83 -13.70
CA GLY A 62 3.06 9.14 -13.95
C GLY A 62 2.79 9.90 -12.66
N CYS A 63 1.51 10.12 -12.36
CA CYS A 63 1.02 10.82 -11.17
C CYS A 63 0.46 9.88 -10.08
N SER A 64 0.74 8.59 -10.17
CA SER A 64 0.19 7.57 -9.25
C SER A 64 1.29 6.69 -8.67
N PHE A 65 1.08 6.22 -7.44
CA PHE A 65 1.93 5.23 -6.80
C PHE A 65 1.26 3.86 -6.90
N VAL A 66 1.98 2.86 -7.38
CA VAL A 66 1.48 1.50 -7.56
C VAL A 66 2.34 0.48 -6.82
N ALA A 67 1.73 -0.62 -6.38
CA ALA A 67 2.46 -1.70 -5.74
C ALA A 67 3.41 -2.39 -6.75
N LEU A 68 4.65 -2.64 -6.36
CA LEU A 68 5.68 -3.23 -7.23
C LEU A 68 5.35 -4.65 -7.75
N HIS A 69 4.59 -5.42 -6.97
CA HIS A 69 4.35 -6.83 -7.26
C HIS A 69 3.20 -7.04 -8.25
N ASP A 70 2.09 -6.31 -8.07
CA ASP A 70 0.87 -6.51 -8.86
C ASP A 70 0.61 -5.39 -9.89
N SER A 71 1.21 -4.21 -9.72
CA SER A 71 0.92 -2.97 -10.47
C SER A 71 -0.56 -2.61 -10.60
N ARG A 72 -1.41 -3.23 -9.78
CA ARG A 72 -2.87 -3.05 -9.79
C ARG A 72 -3.30 -2.19 -8.62
N LEU A 73 -2.62 -2.33 -7.49
CA LEU A 73 -2.97 -1.57 -6.31
C LEU A 73 -2.37 -0.16 -6.41
N GLN A 74 -3.25 0.81 -6.59
CA GLN A 74 -2.90 2.23 -6.58
C GLN A 74 -3.02 2.79 -5.16
N PHE A 75 -2.06 3.62 -4.77
CA PHE A 75 -2.02 4.30 -3.49
C PHE A 75 -2.25 5.80 -3.69
N THR A 76 -3.22 6.32 -2.93
CA THR A 76 -3.46 7.77 -2.84
C THR A 76 -2.93 8.27 -1.50
N PRO A 77 -2.14 9.37 -1.47
CA PRO A 77 -1.70 10.00 -0.22
C PRO A 77 -2.86 10.27 0.73
N GLN A 78 -2.63 10.02 2.02
CA GLN A 78 -3.58 10.28 3.10
C GLN A 78 -4.91 9.49 2.99
N ARG A 79 -4.95 8.43 2.19
CA ARG A 79 -6.12 7.57 2.04
C ARG A 79 -5.82 6.12 2.40
N TRP A 80 -6.75 5.48 3.10
CA TRP A 80 -6.66 4.05 3.37
C TRP A 80 -6.85 3.27 2.08
N THR A 81 -5.88 2.42 1.80
CA THR A 81 -5.89 1.49 0.69
C THR A 81 -6.17 0.10 1.25
N TYR A 82 -7.19 -0.55 0.71
CA TYR A 82 -7.58 -1.91 1.07
C TYR A 82 -7.15 -2.87 -0.03
N GLY A 83 -6.34 -3.85 0.34
CA GLY A 83 -5.86 -4.87 -0.60
C GLY A 83 -7.02 -5.77 -1.01
N PRO A 84 -7.10 -6.17 -2.30
CA PRO A 84 -8.07 -7.15 -2.72
C PRO A 84 -7.76 -8.51 -2.07
N ALA A 85 -8.80 -9.32 -1.86
CA ALA A 85 -8.68 -10.61 -1.17
C ALA A 85 -8.06 -11.72 -2.03
N ASP A 86 -7.71 -11.46 -3.29
CA ASP A 86 -7.34 -12.45 -4.32
C ASP A 86 -6.00 -12.16 -5.00
N CYS A 87 -5.01 -11.71 -4.22
CA CYS A 87 -3.67 -11.46 -4.72
C CYS A 87 -3.06 -12.73 -5.32
N ARG A 88 -3.02 -12.81 -6.65
CA ARG A 88 -2.52 -13.98 -7.40
C ARG A 88 -1.09 -14.31 -6.95
N GLY A 89 -0.85 -15.56 -6.56
CA GLY A 89 0.46 -16.04 -6.09
C GLY A 89 0.73 -15.83 -4.60
N ALA A 90 -0.19 -15.20 -3.85
CA ALA A 90 -0.12 -15.17 -2.38
C ALA A 90 -0.80 -16.40 -1.78
N TRP A 91 -0.14 -17.02 -0.80
CA TRP A 91 -0.65 -18.20 -0.08
C TRP A 91 -1.90 -17.81 0.74
N PRO A 92 -3.02 -18.55 0.74
CA PRO A 92 -4.12 -18.33 1.70
C PRO A 92 -3.60 -18.72 3.09
N PRO A 93 -3.42 -17.84 4.10
CA PRO A 93 -4.19 -16.64 4.47
C PRO A 93 -3.50 -15.28 4.24
N LEU A 94 -2.30 -15.28 3.67
CA LEU A 94 -1.48 -14.11 3.36
C LEU A 94 -1.94 -13.38 2.10
N TRP A 95 -3.23 -13.46 1.72
CA TRP A 95 -3.86 -12.78 0.57
C TRP A 95 -3.84 -11.25 0.72
N ALA A 96 -2.65 -10.70 0.91
CA ALA A 96 -2.33 -9.32 1.08
C ALA A 96 -1.37 -8.95 -0.04
N CYS A 97 -1.86 -8.13 -0.97
CA CYS A 97 -1.06 -7.56 -2.05
C CYS A 97 -0.05 -6.54 -1.48
N MET A 98 -0.22 -6.19 -0.21
CA MET A 98 0.56 -5.20 0.51
C MET A 98 1.50 -5.90 1.47
N ARG A 99 2.77 -5.90 1.10
CA ARG A 99 3.89 -6.30 1.97
C ARG A 99 4.65 -5.05 2.41
N THR A 100 4.61 -4.78 3.69
CA THR A 100 5.37 -3.70 4.32
C THR A 100 6.49 -4.28 5.16
N TYR A 101 7.42 -3.45 5.61
CA TYR A 101 8.58 -3.86 6.37
C TYR A 101 8.78 -2.94 7.57
N THR A 102 9.33 -3.47 8.66
CA THR A 102 9.55 -2.70 9.88
C THR A 102 10.64 -1.65 9.71
N THR A 103 11.57 -1.85 8.77
CA THR A 103 12.66 -0.91 8.48
C THR A 103 12.77 -0.57 7.00
N ALA A 104 13.26 0.64 6.70
CA ALA A 104 13.56 1.09 5.34
C ALA A 104 14.58 0.17 4.63
N ALA A 105 15.62 -0.26 5.35
CA ALA A 105 16.65 -1.15 4.81
C ALA A 105 16.08 -2.49 4.33
N GLN A 106 15.17 -3.09 5.10
CA GLN A 106 14.49 -4.33 4.70
C GLN A 106 13.58 -4.11 3.48
N ALA A 107 12.85 -3.00 3.44
CA ALA A 107 12.01 -2.67 2.29
C ALA A 107 12.84 -2.53 1.00
N MET A 108 13.98 -1.85 1.07
CA MET A 108 14.90 -1.68 -0.07
C MET A 108 15.57 -2.99 -0.49
N ALA A 109 15.99 -3.80 0.48
CA ALA A 109 16.56 -5.12 0.22
C ALA A 109 15.55 -6.05 -0.50
N ALA A 110 14.30 -6.05 -0.03
CA ALA A 110 13.22 -6.81 -0.65
C ALA A 110 12.84 -6.30 -2.04
N ALA A 111 12.83 -4.98 -2.27
CA ALA A 111 12.62 -4.44 -3.60
C ALA A 111 13.76 -4.85 -4.56
N SER A 112 14.99 -4.89 -4.07
CA SER A 112 16.16 -5.26 -4.88
C SER A 112 16.15 -6.72 -5.31
N SER A 113 15.57 -7.63 -4.53
CA SER A 113 15.37 -9.03 -4.93
C SER A 113 14.23 -9.21 -5.95
N GLN A 114 13.35 -8.20 -6.08
CA GLN A 114 12.26 -8.14 -7.07
C GLN A 114 12.70 -7.51 -8.41
N ARG A 115 13.98 -7.60 -8.79
CA ARG A 115 14.50 -7.08 -10.08
C ARG A 115 13.84 -7.68 -11.33
N GLY A 116 13.05 -8.74 -11.20
CA GLY A 116 12.34 -9.41 -12.30
C GLY A 116 10.82 -9.27 -12.31
N SER A 117 10.19 -8.48 -11.41
CA SER A 117 8.74 -8.27 -11.51
C SER A 117 8.45 -7.38 -12.72
N SER A 118 8.03 -8.01 -13.82
CA SER A 118 7.73 -7.38 -15.11
C SER A 118 6.62 -6.32 -15.08
N ASN A 119 5.97 -6.14 -13.93
CA ASN A 119 4.69 -5.48 -13.85
C ASN A 119 4.82 -3.97 -13.63
N ALA A 120 5.84 -3.50 -12.93
CA ALA A 120 5.98 -2.09 -12.58
C ALA A 120 7.10 -1.43 -13.39
N LYS A 121 6.73 -0.53 -14.31
CA LYS A 121 7.66 0.18 -15.20
C LYS A 121 8.13 1.51 -14.60
N GLY A 122 7.45 1.97 -13.55
CA GLY A 122 7.75 3.22 -12.86
C GLY A 122 9.03 3.20 -12.04
N ALA A 123 9.52 4.40 -11.74
CA ALA A 123 10.62 4.58 -10.81
C ALA A 123 10.27 4.09 -9.41
N ARG A 124 11.23 3.52 -8.69
CA ARG A 124 10.97 3.00 -7.34
C ARG A 124 11.09 4.11 -6.32
N VAL A 125 10.15 4.18 -5.40
CA VAL A 125 10.15 5.13 -4.29
C VAL A 125 9.96 4.39 -2.98
N LEU A 126 10.79 4.71 -1.99
CA LEU A 126 10.62 4.28 -0.63
C LEU A 126 9.54 5.15 0.02
N ALA A 127 8.56 4.51 0.63
CA ALA A 127 7.44 5.16 1.28
C ALA A 127 7.29 4.73 2.73
N ARG A 128 6.86 5.69 3.55
CA ARG A 128 6.31 5.45 4.88
C ARG A 128 4.81 5.22 4.75
N VAL A 129 4.34 4.11 5.31
CA VAL A 129 2.93 3.75 5.38
C VAL A 129 2.52 3.50 6.82
N LEU A 130 1.24 3.67 7.13
CA LEU A 130 0.68 3.28 8.43
C LEU A 130 -0.19 2.04 8.25
N VAL A 131 0.05 1.01 9.05
CA VAL A 131 -0.77 -0.21 9.03
C VAL A 131 -1.67 -0.25 10.24
N LYS A 132 -2.89 -0.76 10.08
CA LYS A 132 -3.86 -0.96 11.15
C LYS A 132 -4.67 -2.22 10.88
N GLY A 133 -5.14 -2.87 11.93
CA GLY A 133 -6.02 -4.04 11.84
C GLY A 133 -5.26 -5.36 11.92
N ARG A 134 -5.86 -6.41 11.38
CA ARG A 134 -5.28 -7.76 11.38
C ARG A 134 -4.31 -7.89 10.22
N GLY A 135 -3.22 -8.62 10.43
CA GLY A 135 -2.27 -8.96 9.39
C GLY A 135 -1.40 -10.13 9.83
N TYR A 136 -0.25 -10.27 9.20
CA TYR A 136 0.70 -11.33 9.48
C TYR A 136 2.11 -10.77 9.48
N THR A 137 2.94 -11.25 10.38
CA THR A 137 4.35 -10.89 10.47
C THR A 137 5.22 -12.10 10.16
N HIS A 138 6.31 -11.87 9.43
CA HIS A 138 7.35 -12.86 9.21
C HIS A 138 8.49 -12.58 10.18
N ALA A 139 8.78 -13.53 11.07
CA ALA A 139 9.75 -13.33 12.16
C ALA A 139 11.13 -12.91 11.66
N ASP A 140 11.64 -13.55 10.61
CA ASP A 140 13.04 -13.36 10.19
C ASP A 140 13.25 -12.15 9.29
N SER A 141 12.30 -11.86 8.39
CA SER A 141 12.49 -10.84 7.36
C SER A 141 11.93 -9.46 7.76
N GLY A 142 11.25 -9.36 8.90
CA GLY A 142 10.50 -8.16 9.29
C GLY A 142 9.37 -7.79 8.31
N CYS A 143 8.95 -8.73 7.46
CA CYS A 143 7.89 -8.51 6.48
C CYS A 143 6.54 -8.58 7.19
N VAL A 144 5.66 -7.66 6.84
CA VAL A 144 4.30 -7.58 7.36
C VAL A 144 3.33 -7.61 6.19
N ALA A 145 2.48 -8.62 6.16
CA ALA A 145 1.40 -8.77 5.20
C ALA A 145 0.12 -8.20 5.81
N VAL A 146 -0.41 -7.12 5.24
CA VAL A 146 -1.60 -6.44 5.77
C VAL A 146 -2.68 -6.26 4.69
N PRO A 147 -3.96 -6.33 5.06
CA PRO A 147 -5.08 -6.10 4.15
C PRO A 147 -5.46 -4.61 4.03
N SER A 148 -4.88 -3.75 4.87
CA SER A 148 -5.12 -2.31 4.84
C SER A 148 -3.89 -1.51 5.27
N LEU A 149 -3.56 -0.46 4.50
CA LEU A 149 -2.54 0.53 4.87
C LEU A 149 -2.95 1.95 4.46
N LEU A 150 -2.38 2.94 5.12
CA LEU A 150 -2.47 4.35 4.77
C LEU A 150 -1.15 4.77 4.14
N PHE A 151 -1.17 5.30 2.92
CA PHE A 151 0.01 5.91 2.32
C PHE A 151 0.26 7.28 2.96
N ASN A 152 1.35 7.39 3.74
CA ASN A 152 1.61 8.59 4.54
C ASN A 152 2.52 9.56 3.79
N ALA A 153 3.72 9.11 3.40
CA ALA A 153 4.71 9.97 2.74
C ALA A 153 5.70 9.16 1.89
N VAL A 154 6.24 9.79 0.84
CA VAL A 154 7.46 9.35 0.15
C VAL A 154 8.66 9.83 0.95
N LEU A 155 9.63 8.93 1.17
CA LEU A 155 10.86 9.24 1.91
C LEU A 155 12.05 9.42 0.97
N GLU A 156 12.23 8.51 0.01
CA GLU A 156 13.43 8.50 -0.83
C GLU A 156 13.14 7.89 -2.21
N TYR A 157 13.89 8.32 -3.21
CA TYR A 157 13.92 7.69 -4.53
C TYR A 157 14.93 6.54 -4.56
N VAL A 158 14.51 5.36 -5.02
CA VAL A 158 15.36 4.17 -5.11
C VAL A 158 15.71 3.93 -6.59
N PRO A 159 16.92 4.32 -7.05
CA PRO A 159 17.29 4.13 -8.45
C PRO A 159 17.39 2.64 -8.80
N GLN A 160 16.72 2.19 -9.87
CA GLN A 160 16.85 0.79 -10.33
C GLN A 160 18.11 0.57 -11.17
N THR A 161 18.56 1.61 -11.87
CA THR A 161 19.78 1.59 -12.70
C THR A 161 20.60 2.86 -12.51
N PRO A 162 21.92 2.83 -12.80
CA PRO A 162 22.75 4.03 -12.78
C PRO A 162 22.24 5.15 -13.70
N LYS A 163 21.54 4.82 -14.80
CA LYS A 163 20.96 5.78 -15.74
C LYS A 163 19.75 6.54 -15.18
N GLU A 164 18.96 5.92 -14.31
CA GLU A 164 17.80 6.56 -13.66
C GLU A 164 18.19 7.56 -12.57
N ARG A 165 19.43 7.50 -12.05
CA ARG A 165 19.94 8.45 -11.05
C ARG A 165 19.96 9.90 -11.57
N LEU A 166 19.91 10.08 -12.89
CA LEU A 166 19.93 11.39 -13.58
C LEU A 166 18.53 11.97 -13.85
N MET A 167 17.45 11.22 -13.66
CA MET A 167 16.08 11.66 -13.98
C MET A 167 15.23 12.02 -12.75
N ALA A 168 15.84 12.07 -11.57
CA ALA A 168 15.12 12.10 -10.29
C ALA A 168 14.42 13.42 -9.92
N VAL A 169 14.21 14.38 -10.84
CA VAL A 169 13.82 15.75 -10.45
C VAL A 169 12.49 16.26 -11.03
N ASP A 170 11.92 15.68 -12.09
CA ASP A 170 10.68 16.21 -12.67
C ASP A 170 9.55 15.18 -12.74
N TYR A 171 8.94 14.89 -11.59
CA TYR A 171 7.55 14.42 -11.60
C TYR A 171 6.65 15.65 -11.49
N GLY A 172 6.19 16.14 -12.64
CA GLY A 172 5.26 17.28 -12.81
C GLY A 172 3.86 17.03 -12.25
N CYS A 173 3.77 16.52 -11.03
CA CYS A 173 2.55 16.42 -10.27
C CYS A 173 2.63 17.47 -9.15
N GLY A 174 2.23 18.71 -9.49
CA GLY A 174 2.39 19.92 -8.68
C GLY A 174 1.63 19.94 -7.35
N GLY A 175 1.95 19.06 -6.41
CA GLY A 175 1.31 19.04 -5.10
C GLY A 175 1.83 18.06 -4.05
N LEU A 176 2.75 17.14 -4.38
CA LEU A 176 3.35 16.26 -3.38
C LEU A 176 4.61 16.90 -2.82
N GLN A 177 4.43 17.90 -1.95
CA GLN A 177 5.52 18.35 -1.09
C GLN A 177 5.98 17.17 -0.24
N ALA A 178 7.26 16.82 -0.38
CA ALA A 178 7.95 15.99 0.60
C ALA A 178 7.76 16.66 1.96
N GLY A 179 6.88 16.09 2.79
CA GLY A 179 6.66 16.58 4.13
C GLY A 179 7.96 16.45 4.90
N ALA A 180 8.63 17.58 5.13
CA ALA A 180 9.72 17.69 6.08
C ALA A 180 9.20 17.16 7.42
N ALA A 181 9.82 16.09 7.90
CA ALA A 181 9.58 15.61 9.25
C ALA A 181 10.02 16.71 10.23
N VAL A 182 9.09 17.14 11.09
CA VAL A 182 9.40 17.73 12.39
C VAL A 182 9.51 16.59 13.39
#